data_AF-A0A1H7MF31-F1
#
_entry.id   AF-A0A1H7MF31-F1
#
_cell.length_a   1.000
_cell.length_b   1.000
_cell.length_c   1.000
_cell.angle_alpha   90.00
_cell.angle_beta   90.00
_cell.angle_gamma   90.00
#
_symmetry.space_group_name_H-M   'P 1'
#
loop_
_entity.id
_entity.type
_entity.pdbx_description
1 polymer ?
#
loop_
_entity_poly.entity_id
_entity_poly.type
_entity_poly.pdbx_seq_one_letter_code
_entity_poly.pdbx_strand_id
1 'polypeptide(L)' 'MFTVKTIYRAEHHGANHLEWENENTLRIENRNEYSDDSITLNIDDEIYDGWGWACQSLRMNNQYVRCLAPDK' A
#
# COMPACT_ATOMS: atom_id res chain seq x y z
N MET A 1 3.09 -22.54 4.62
CA MET A 1 1.74 -21.99 4.36
C MET A 1 1.96 -20.63 3.75
N PHE A 2 1.56 -20.39 2.51
CA PHE A 2 1.69 -19.06 1.91
C PHE A 2 0.58 -18.18 2.46
N THR A 3 0.93 -17.17 3.24
CA THR A 3 -0.04 -16.17 3.72
C THR A 3 -0.45 -15.34 2.51
N VAL A 4 -1.70 -15.45 2.07
CA VAL A 4 -2.22 -14.59 1.01
C VAL A 4 -2.32 -13.17 1.56
N LYS A 5 -1.60 -12.24 0.95
CA LYS A 5 -1.59 -10.84 1.35
C LYS A 5 -2.40 -10.01 0.38
N THR A 6 -3.36 -9.28 0.92
CA THR A 6 -4.27 -8.45 0.13
C THR A 6 -3.81 -7.01 0.22
N ILE A 7 -3.59 -6.39 -0.93
CA ILE A 7 -3.24 -4.99 -1.06
C ILE A 7 -4.50 -4.25 -1.51
N TYR A 8 -4.92 -3.23 -0.77
CA TYR A 8 -6.11 -2.45 -1.08
C TYR A 8 -5.69 -1.12 -1.70
N ARG A 9 -6.17 -0.82 -2.92
CA ARG A 9 -5.78 0.41 -3.61
C ARG A 9 -6.96 1.15 -4.21
N ALA A 10 -6.91 2.47 -4.05
CA ALA A 10 -7.83 3.46 -4.60
C ALA A 10 -7.34 4.04 -5.93
N GLU A 11 -8.24 4.77 -6.60
CA GLU A 11 -8.05 5.55 -7.84
C GLU A 11 -6.60 5.91 -8.18
N HIS A 12 -6.19 5.62 -9.41
CA HIS A 12 -4.90 6.04 -9.94
C HIS A 12 -5.10 7.22 -10.91
N HIS A 13 -4.20 8.19 -10.83
CA HIS A 13 -4.00 9.20 -11.85
C HIS A 13 -2.53 9.11 -12.28
N GLY A 14 -2.22 8.67 -13.51
CA GLY A 14 -0.85 8.58 -14.03
C GLY A 14 -0.19 7.19 -14.02
N ALA A 15 1.15 7.16 -13.94
CA ALA A 15 1.95 5.94 -14.01
C ALA A 15 1.69 5.06 -12.78
N ASN A 16 1.44 3.79 -13.06
CA ASN A 16 0.90 2.85 -12.10
C ASN A 16 1.57 1.49 -12.31
N HIS A 17 2.59 1.20 -11.50
CA HIS A 17 3.37 -0.02 -11.59
C HIS A 17 3.54 -0.65 -10.20
N LEU A 18 3.46 -1.97 -10.15
CA LEU A 18 3.79 -2.76 -8.98
C LEU A 18 5.06 -3.54 -9.29
N GLU A 19 6.10 -3.32 -8.50
CA GLU A 19 7.39 -3.94 -8.68
C GLU A 19 7.82 -4.62 -7.38
N TRP A 20 8.09 -5.91 -7.44
CA TRP A 20 8.71 -6.62 -6.32
C TRP A 20 10.20 -6.35 -6.33
N GLU A 21 10.69 -5.67 -5.30
CA GLU A 21 12.14 -5.47 -5.11
C GLU A 21 12.79 -6.74 -4.54
N ASN A 22 12.03 -7.49 -3.72
CA ASN A 22 12.41 -8.79 -3.19
C ASN A 22 11.15 -9.55 -2.69
N GLU A 23 11.35 -10.69 -2.03
CA GLU A 23 10.27 -11.57 -1.56
C GLU A 23 9.24 -10.89 -0.64
N ASN A 24 9.65 -9.86 0.11
CA ASN A 24 8.83 -9.22 1.15
C ASN A 24 8.67 -7.72 0.93
N THR A 25 9.27 -7.17 -0.12
CA THR A 25 9.28 -5.73 -0.39
C THR A 25 8.61 -5.45 -1.74
N LEU A 26 7.51 -4.71 -1.68
CA LEU A 26 6.78 -4.28 -2.86
C LEU A 26 6.87 -2.77 -3.01
N ARG A 27 7.31 -2.32 -4.18
CA ARG A 27 7.23 -0.92 -4.59
C ARG A 27 5.94 -0.70 -5.36
N ILE A 28 5.17 0.29 -4.92
CA ILE A 28 3.97 0.79 -5.57
C ILE A 28 4.32 2.15 -6.16
N GLU A 29 4.41 2.23 -7.49
CA GLU A 29 4.52 3.51 -8.18
C GLU A 29 3.14 4.15 -8.32
N ASN A 30 3.04 5.39 -7.85
CA ASN A 30 1.83 6.20 -7.94
C ASN A 30 2.21 7.65 -8.21
N ARG A 31 2.50 7.98 -9.47
CA ARG A 31 2.97 9.30 -9.86
C ARG A 31 2.21 9.86 -11.06
N ASN A 32 2.01 11.17 -11.05
CA ASN A 32 1.51 11.94 -12.18
C ASN A 32 2.41 13.15 -12.44
N GLU A 33 1.94 14.07 -13.27
CA GLU A 33 2.68 15.29 -13.62
C GLU A 33 2.77 16.33 -12.49
N TYR A 34 2.04 16.14 -11.38
CA TYR A 34 1.97 17.04 -10.23
C TYR A 34 2.45 16.43 -8.90
N SER A 35 2.35 15.10 -8.73
CA SER A 35 2.73 14.41 -7.50
C SER A 35 3.45 13.09 -7.76
N ASP A 36 4.30 12.70 -6.81
CA ASP A 36 4.89 11.37 -6.73
C ASP A 36 4.62 10.81 -5.34
N ASP A 37 3.56 10.01 -5.25
CA ASP A 37 3.10 9.35 -4.04
C ASP A 37 3.53 7.87 -4.04
N SER A 38 4.64 7.56 -4.73
CA SER A 38 5.20 6.21 -4.77
C SER A 38 5.70 5.78 -3.39
N ILE A 39 5.51 4.51 -3.07
CA ILE A 39 5.85 3.96 -1.76
C ILE A 39 6.42 2.55 -1.85
N THR A 40 7.34 2.23 -0.95
CA THR A 40 7.89 0.89 -0.77
C THR A 40 7.33 0.30 0.53
N LEU A 41 6.78 -0.90 0.43
CA LEU A 41 6.08 -1.59 1.50
C LEU A 41 6.84 -2.86 1.88
N ASN A 42 7.08 -3.07 3.17
CA ASN A 42 7.32 -4.41 3.68
C ASN A 42 5.97 -5.12 3.85
N ILE A 43 5.64 -6.04 2.95
CA ILE A 43 4.34 -6.72 2.95
C ILE A 43 4.12 -7.64 4.15
N ASP A 44 5.14 -7.94 4.97
CA ASP A 44 5.01 -8.64 6.25
C ASP A 44 4.34 -7.81 7.33
N ASP A 45 4.69 -6.54 7.38
CA ASP A 45 4.38 -5.72 8.52
C ASP A 45 3.53 -4.50 8.14
N GLU A 46 3.38 -4.24 6.84
CA GLU A 46 2.78 -3.02 6.31
C GLU A 46 1.66 -3.33 5.31
N ILE A 47 0.66 -2.46 5.29
CA ILE A 47 -0.43 -2.49 4.33
C ILE A 47 -0.64 -1.09 3.74
N TYR A 48 -0.83 -1.04 2.43
CA TYR A 48 -1.25 0.17 1.74
C TYR A 48 -2.76 0.12 1.51
N ASP A 49 -3.42 1.22 1.82
CA ASP A 49 -4.86 1.44 1.66
C ASP A 49 -5.09 2.82 1.05
N GLY A 50 -5.24 2.84 -0.27
CA GLY A 50 -5.39 4.09 -1.02
C GLY A 50 -6.57 4.99 -0.61
N TRP A 51 -7.60 4.45 0.05
CA TRP A 51 -8.76 5.24 0.53
C TRP A 51 -8.68 5.52 2.05
N GLY A 52 -7.78 4.85 2.77
CA GLY A 52 -7.63 4.92 4.22
C GLY A 52 -8.77 4.30 5.05
N TRP A 53 -9.77 3.67 4.43
CA TRP A 53 -10.92 3.09 5.13
C TRP A 53 -10.60 1.77 5.84
N ALA A 54 -9.81 0.91 5.21
CA ALA A 54 -9.30 -0.30 5.83
C ALA A 54 -8.35 0.05 6.99
N CYS A 55 -7.50 1.06 6.84
CA CYS A 55 -6.65 1.56 7.92
C CYS A 55 -7.42 2.08 9.13
N GLN A 56 -8.62 2.64 8.91
CA GLN A 56 -9.49 3.11 9.98
C GLN A 56 -10.37 1.98 10.58
N SER A 57 -10.33 0.78 10.00
CA SER A 57 -11.19 -0.31 10.44
C SER A 57 -10.68 -0.97 11.73
N LEU A 58 -11.62 -1.29 12.64
CA LEU A 58 -11.31 -2.06 13.86
C LEU A 58 -10.70 -3.44 13.56
N ARG A 59 -10.98 -4.02 12.38
CA ARG A 59 -10.43 -5.32 11.96
C ARG A 59 -8.94 -5.28 11.63
N MET A 60 -8.44 -4.15 11.14
CA MET A 60 -7.03 -3.97 10.77
C MET A 60 -6.19 -3.40 11.92
N ASN A 61 -6.84 -2.91 12.98
CA ASN A 61 -6.17 -2.39 14.15
C ASN A 61 -5.25 -3.46 14.79
N ASN A 62 -4.00 -3.09 15.05
CA ASN A 62 -2.92 -3.96 15.55
C ASN A 62 -2.55 -5.19 14.70
N GLN A 63 -3.08 -5.32 13.47
CA GLN A 63 -2.67 -6.43 12.57
C GLN A 63 -1.37 -6.14 11.83
N TYR A 64 -1.06 -4.86 11.60
CA TYR A 64 0.10 -4.38 10.86
C TYR A 64 0.82 -3.31 11.68
N VAL A 65 2.14 -3.24 11.55
CA VAL A 65 2.99 -2.23 12.18
C VAL A 65 2.70 -0.85 11.60
N ARG A 66 2.45 -0.78 10.28
CA ARG A 66 2.08 0.45 9.58
C ARG A 66 0.92 0.22 8.64
N CYS A 67 -0.06 1.12 8.73
CA CYS A 67 -1.14 1.21 7.77
C CYS A 67 -0.99 2.54 7.04
N LEU A 68 -0.66 2.46 5.76
CA LEU A 68 -0.32 3.61 4.93
C LEU A 68 -1.54 3.99 4.10
N ALA A 69 -1.98 5.23 4.25
CA ALA A 69 -2.98 5.85 3.39
C ALA A 69 -2.37 7.12 2.80
N PRO A 70 -2.63 7.45 1.53
CA PRO A 70 -2.23 8.75 0.98
C PRO A 70 -2.90 9.87 1.80
N ASP A 71 -2.16 10.93 2.06
CA ASP A 71 -2.71 12.12 2.69
C ASP A 71 -3.78 12.74 1.77
N LYS A 72 -4.84 13.29 2.37
CA LYS A 72 -5.98 13.89 1.66
C LYS A 72 -5.64 15.22 1.00
#